data_AF-A0A1F5ZYS8-F1
#
_entry.id   AF-A0A1F5ZYS8-F1
#
_cell.length_a   1.000
_cell.length_b   1.000
_cell.length_c   1.000
_cell.angle_alpha   90.00
_cell.angle_beta   90.00
_cell.angle_gamma   90.00
#
_symmetry.space_group_name_H-M   'P 1'
#
loop_
_entity.id
_entity.type
_entity.pdbx_description
1 polymer ?
#
loop_
_entity_poly.entity_id
_entity_poly.type
_entity_poly.pdbx_seq_one_letter_code
_entity_poly.pdbx_strand_id
1 'polypeptide(L)'
;MKYFELTKEEEILKAIETGKYVRVKNFEKERKRAMAIARNTLNKTKNINIRLSERTLARLKAKAIEDGIPYQTLASSILHRYVSK
;
A
#
# COMPACT_ATOMS: atom_id res chain seq x y z
N MET A 1 -5.21 10.39 16.86
CA MET A 1 -5.77 10.45 15.49
C MET A 1 -4.62 10.79 14.54
N LYS A 2 -4.06 9.78 13.85
CA LYS A 2 -2.91 9.98 12.96
C LYS A 2 -3.43 10.32 11.57
N TYR A 3 -3.01 11.48 11.08
CA TYR A 3 -3.29 12.03 9.77
C TYR A 3 -2.86 11.03 8.70
N PHE A 4 -3.84 10.43 8.02
CA PHE A 4 -3.63 9.86 6.70
C PHE A 4 -3.33 11.05 5.76
N GLU A 5 -2.43 10.87 4.79
CA GLU A 5 -2.22 11.83 3.71
C GLU A 5 -3.50 11.91 2.85
N LEU A 6 -4.53 12.57 3.38
CA LEU A 6 -5.90 12.61 2.88
C LEU A 6 -6.02 13.39 1.57
N THR A 7 -5.00 14.15 1.18
CA THR A 7 -5.10 15.09 0.05
C THR A 7 -5.23 14.41 -1.31
N LYS A 8 -4.46 13.35 -1.57
CA LYS A 8 -4.56 12.62 -2.86
C LYS A 8 -5.78 11.70 -2.93
N GLU A 9 -6.14 11.04 -1.83
CA GLU A 9 -7.30 10.15 -1.82
C GLU A 9 -8.61 10.95 -1.94
N GLU A 10 -8.74 12.10 -1.26
CA GLU A 10 -9.90 12.98 -1.39
C GLU A 10 -10.03 13.58 -2.79
N GLU A 11 -8.91 13.93 -3.44
CA GLU A 11 -8.92 14.40 -4.83
C GLU A 11 -9.37 13.32 -5.81
N ILE A 12 -8.89 12.09 -5.63
CA ILE A 12 -9.33 10.94 -6.42
C ILE A 12 -10.82 10.67 -6.18
N LEU A 13 -11.27 10.70 -4.92
CA LEU A 13 -12.69 10.50 -4.56
C LEU A 13 -13.57 11.56 -5.24
N LYS A 14 -13.21 12.84 -5.11
CA LYS A 14 -13.95 13.95 -5.75
C LYS A 14 -13.93 13.85 -7.27
N ALA A 15 -12.83 13.41 -7.88
CA ALA A 15 -12.74 13.23 -9.32
C ALA A 15 -13.58 12.03 -9.83
N ILE A 16 -13.73 10.98 -9.01
CA ILE A 16 -14.65 9.87 -9.25
C ILE A 16 -16.10 10.34 -9.11
N GLU A 17 -16.43 11.06 -8.04
CA GLU A 17 -17.79 11.57 -7.76
C GLU A 17 -18.26 12.57 -8.79
N THR A 18 -17.35 13.41 -9.31
CA THR A 18 -17.65 14.39 -10.36
C THR A 18 -17.64 13.79 -11.77
N GLY A 19 -17.42 12.48 -11.91
CA GLY A 19 -17.49 11.78 -13.20
C GLY A 19 -16.45 12.21 -14.24
N LYS A 20 -15.35 12.85 -13.81
CA LYS A 20 -14.33 13.42 -14.71
C LYS A 20 -13.49 12.35 -15.43
N TYR A 21 -13.53 11.10 -14.98
CA TYR A 21 -12.75 10.02 -15.59
C TYR A 21 -13.50 9.38 -16.76
N VAL A 22 -13.02 9.66 -17.96
CA VAL A 22 -13.42 8.96 -19.19
C VAL A 22 -12.54 7.74 -19.43
N ARG A 23 -13.14 6.65 -19.93
CA ARG A 23 -12.42 5.42 -20.27
C ARG A 23 -11.31 5.72 -21.28
N VAL A 24 -10.11 5.23 -21.01
CA VAL A 24 -8.99 5.33 -21.96
C VAL A 24 -9.34 4.57 -23.25
N LYS A 25 -8.92 5.11 -24.41
CA LYS A 25 -9.23 4.55 -25.74
C LYS A 25 -8.86 3.06 -25.90
N ASN A 26 -7.91 2.56 -25.11
CA ASN A 26 -7.42 1.18 -25.18
C ASN A 26 -7.68 0.39 -23.87
N PHE A 27 -8.89 0.55 -23.32
CA PHE A 27 -9.30 0.08 -22.00
C PHE A 27 -8.94 -1.38 -21.70
N GLU A 28 -9.22 -2.32 -22.61
CA GLU A 28 -8.94 -3.74 -22.38
C GLU A 28 -7.45 -4.06 -22.27
N LYS A 29 -6.59 -3.36 -23.03
CA LYS A 29 -5.14 -3.54 -22.98
C LYS A 29 -4.55 -2.98 -21.68
N GLU A 30 -4.96 -1.77 -21.30
CA GLU A 30 -4.50 -1.15 -20.05
C GLU A 30 -5.05 -1.85 -18.81
N ARG A 31 -6.30 -2.34 -18.86
CA ARG A 31 -6.87 -3.17 -17.80
C ARG A 31 -6.06 -4.45 -17.59
N LYS A 32 -5.73 -5.18 -18.67
CA LYS A 32 -4.89 -6.38 -18.58
C LYS A 32 -3.50 -6.07 -18.02
N ARG A 33 -2.89 -4.96 -18.45
CA ARG A 33 -1.58 -4.50 -17.98
C ARG A 33 -1.60 -4.15 -16.50
N ALA A 34 -2.55 -3.33 -16.06
CA ALA A 34 -2.72 -2.96 -14.66
C ALA A 34 -2.98 -4.18 -13.77
N MET A 35 -3.80 -5.12 -14.24
CA MET A 35 -4.09 -6.36 -13.52
C MET A 35 -2.86 -7.27 -13.41
N ALA A 36 -2.02 -7.33 -14.45
CA ALA A 36 -0.76 -8.07 -14.43
C ALA A 36 0.26 -7.45 -13.47
N ILE A 37 0.38 -6.11 -13.47
CA ILE A 37 1.24 -5.37 -12.53
C ILE A 37 0.78 -5.63 -11.10
N ALA A 38 -0.52 -5.47 -10.81
CA ALA A 38 -1.08 -5.71 -9.48
C ALA A 38 -0.81 -7.14 -9.00
N ARG A 39 -1.04 -8.16 -9.84
CA ARG A 39 -0.75 -9.56 -9.50
C ARG A 39 0.73 -9.79 -9.18
N ASN A 40 1.63 -9.21 -9.97
CA ASN A 40 3.07 -9.40 -9.80
C ASN A 40 3.61 -8.67 -8.56
N THR A 41 3.04 -7.52 -8.19
CA THR A 41 3.45 -6.74 -7.01
C THR A 41 2.84 -7.26 -5.70
N LEU A 42 1.62 -7.81 -5.74
CA LEU A 42 0.93 -8.30 -4.54
C LEU A 42 1.46 -9.66 -4.06
N ASN A 43 2.03 -10.47 -4.95
CA ASN A 43 2.61 -11.75 -4.58
C ASN A 43 3.91 -11.55 -3.81
N LYS A 44 3.88 -11.76 -2.49
CA LYS A 44 5.08 -11.82 -1.64
C LYS A 44 5.90 -13.07 -1.99
N THR A 45 6.81 -12.96 -2.95
CA THR A 45 7.55 -14.11 -3.50
C THR A 45 8.83 -14.47 -2.75
N LYS A 46 9.34 -13.61 -1.85
CA LYS A 46 10.61 -13.84 -1.14
C LYS A 46 10.53 -13.54 0.35
N ASN A 47 11.07 -14.45 1.15
CA ASN A 47 11.22 -14.29 2.60
C ASN A 47 12.51 -13.50 2.93
N ILE A 48 12.44 -12.61 3.91
CA ILE A 48 13.58 -11.83 4.40
C ILE A 48 13.72 -12.08 5.91
N ASN A 49 14.92 -12.47 6.35
CA ASN A 49 15.24 -12.62 7.77
C ASN A 49 15.90 -11.33 8.28
N ILE A 50 15.30 -10.68 9.28
CA ILE A 50 15.79 -9.41 9.86
C ILE A 50 15.97 -9.60 11.36
N ARG A 51 17.12 -9.18 11.90
CA ARG A 51 17.34 -9.07 13.35
C ARG A 51 16.87 -7.70 13.83
N LEU A 52 16.05 -7.69 14.87
CA LEU A 52 15.55 -6.48 15.53
C LEU A 52 15.83 -6.57 17.02
N SER A 53 16.06 -5.44 17.68
CA SER A 53 16.07 -5.40 19.15
C SER A 53 14.65 -5.63 19.68
N GLU A 54 14.55 -6.19 20.89
CA GLU A 54 13.26 -6.47 21.54
C GLU A 54 12.39 -5.21 21.66
N ARG A 55 13.02 -4.09 22.06
CA ARG A 55 12.35 -2.78 22.14
C ARG A 55 11.72 -2.37 20.81
N THR A 56 12.42 -2.56 19.69
CA THR A 56 11.91 -2.21 18.36
C THR A 56 10.77 -3.13 17.95
N LEU A 57 10.90 -4.44 18.19
CA LEU A 57 9.84 -5.41 17.90
C LEU A 57 8.56 -5.11 18.70
N ALA A 58 8.68 -4.77 19.98
CA ALA A 58 7.56 -4.41 20.83
C ALA A 58 6.83 -3.16 20.31
N ARG A 59 7.57 -2.11 19.95
CA ARG A 59 6.99 -0.88 19.38
C ARG A 59 6.31 -1.13 18.04
N LEU A 60 6.89 -1.98 17.19
CA LEU A 60 6.29 -2.36 15.91
C LEU A 60 4.96 -3.09 16.12
N LYS A 61 4.91 -4.05 17.05
CA LYS A 61 3.68 -4.77 17.38
C LYS A 61 2.60 -3.84 17.94
N ALA A 62 2.96 -2.95 18.87
CA ALA A 62 2.04 -1.96 19.43
C ALA A 62 1.44 -1.06 18.34
N LYS A 63 2.28 -0.57 17.42
CA LYS A 63 1.84 0.26 16.30
C LYS A 63 0.92 -0.50 15.34
N ALA A 64 1.23 -1.76 15.07
CA ALA A 64 0.42 -2.59 14.19
C ALA A 64 -0.97 -2.88 14.77
N ILE A 65 -1.07 -3.09 16.09
CA ILE A 65 -2.33 -3.24 16.81
C ILE A 65 -3.16 -1.95 16.74
N GLU A 66 -2.53 -0.79 16.95
CA GLU A 66 -3.18 0.53 16.83
C GLU A 66 -3.78 0.72 15.42
N ASP A 67 -3.08 0.23 14.39
CA ASP A 67 -3.50 0.34 12.99
C ASP A 67 -4.41 -0.83 12.55
N GLY A 68 -4.72 -1.79 13.43
CA GLY A 68 -5.59 -2.94 13.14
C GLY A 68 -5.02 -3.95 12.14
N ILE A 69 -3.70 -4.00 11.95
CA ILE A 69 -3.04 -4.85 10.96
C ILE A 69 -1.98 -5.77 11.59
N PRO A 70 -1.64 -6.91 10.95
CA PRO A 70 -0.51 -7.72 11.40
C PRO A 70 0.82 -6.95 11.37
N TYR A 71 1.69 -7.16 12.36
CA TYR A 71 2.99 -6.47 12.44
C TYR A 71 3.90 -6.76 11.22
N GLN A 72 3.76 -7.93 10.62
CA GLN A 72 4.47 -8.30 9.40
C GLN A 72 3.99 -7.46 8.20
N THR A 73 2.69 -7.16 8.14
CA THR A 73 2.10 -6.29 7.11
C THR A 73 2.61 -4.86 7.26
N LEU A 74 2.65 -4.35 8.50
CA LEU A 74 3.23 -3.04 8.78
C LEU A 74 4.72 -2.99 8.40
N ALA A 75 5.51 -4.00 8.77
CA ALA A 75 6.92 -4.08 8.39
C ALA A 75 7.11 -4.11 6.86
N SER A 76 6.32 -4.93 6.16
CA SER A 76 6.33 -5.01 4.70
C SER A 76 5.97 -3.67 4.04
N SER A 77 4.99 -2.95 4.59
CA SER A 77 4.57 -1.63 4.11
C SER A 77 5.66 -0.57 4.29
N ILE A 78 6.36 -0.58 5.44
CA ILE A 78 7.49 0.32 5.70
C ILE A 78 8.62 0.08 4.70
N LEU A 79 9.01 -1.19 4.49
CA LEU A 79 10.06 -1.53 3.53
C LEU A 79 9.70 -1.11 2.10
N HIS A 80 8.45 -1.35 1.70
CA HIS A 80 7.97 -0.93 0.38
C HIS A 80 8.02 0.59 0.21
N ARG A 81 7.48 1.36 1.15
CA ARG A 81 7.53 2.83 1.10
C ARG A 81 8.95 3.39 1.10
N TYR A 82 9.88 2.72 1.78
CA TYR A 82 11.28 3.16 1.82
C TYR A 82 12.00 2.97 0.48
N VAL A 83 11.70 1.88 -0.24
CA VAL A 83 12.37 1.53 -1.51
C VAL A 83 11.66 2.11 -2.73
N SER A 84 10.34 2.31 -2.69
CA SER A 84 9.55 2.83 -3.82
C SER A 84 9.52 4.35 -3.90
N LYS A 85 10.59 5.01 -3.44
CA LYS A 85 10.75 6.46 -3.52
C LYS A 85 11.50 6.86 -4.80
#